data_AF-A0A3N5NTN6-F1
#
_entry.id   AF-A0A3N5NTN6-F1
#
_cell.length_a   1.000
_cell.length_b   1.000
_cell.length_c   1.000
_cell.angle_alpha   90.00
_cell.angle_beta   90.00
_cell.angle_gamma   90.00
#
_symmetry.space_group_name_H-M   'P 1'
#
loop_
_entity.id
_entity.type
_entity.pdbx_description
1 polymer ?
#
loop_
_entity_poly.entity_id
_entity_poly.type
_entity_poly.pdbx_seq_one_letter_code
_entity_poly.pdbx_strand_id
1 'polypeptide(L)'
;MPVTFVAYGDESDAGFRGEKGYPIPEVAQTQPNYIEGGTPGGGGGGDRHMLIVDRDRWILYELFAAEWNAGRTRWEAGSGAVFDLSSNARRPEGWTSADAAGLAILPGLVRYDEARRGRITHALRVTVRATNGHVWPASHSAGGRGGALPMGARLRLKASKDLSRYPGYIRAIFRAMQTYGLIVADNGSDMYITGAMDPRWNNGELNPAFRSLTAGDFDVIQLGWR
;
A
#
# COMPACT_ATOMS: atom_id res chain seq x y z
N MET A 1 -1.94 -21.69 -3.46
CA MET A 1 -2.32 -22.36 -2.20
C MET A 1 -3.59 -21.73 -1.64
N PRO A 2 -4.51 -22.49 -1.03
CA PRO A 2 -5.65 -21.90 -0.32
C PRO A 2 -5.15 -21.06 0.87
N VAL A 3 -5.89 -19.99 1.18
CA VAL A 3 -5.66 -19.13 2.35
C VAL A 3 -6.94 -19.13 3.17
N THR A 4 -6.81 -19.28 4.49
CA THR A 4 -7.94 -19.14 5.41
C THR A 4 -8.02 -17.70 5.90
N PHE A 5 -9.10 -17.01 5.55
CA PHE A 5 -9.31 -15.63 6.01
C PHE A 5 -9.91 -15.60 7.41
N VAL A 6 -9.28 -14.86 8.33
CA VAL A 6 -9.62 -14.83 9.77
C VAL A 6 -10.24 -13.52 10.25
N ALA A 7 -10.39 -12.52 9.37
CA ALA A 7 -11.07 -11.25 9.68
C ALA A 7 -12.10 -10.88 8.61
N TYR A 8 -11.66 -10.47 7.42
CA TYR A 8 -12.50 -9.96 6.34
C TYR A 8 -12.74 -11.02 5.25
N GLY A 9 -13.15 -12.22 5.65
CA GLY A 9 -13.37 -13.33 4.71
C GLY A 9 -14.43 -13.04 3.65
N ASP A 10 -15.53 -12.38 4.04
CA ASP A 10 -16.63 -12.03 3.15
C ASP A 10 -16.31 -10.85 2.21
N GLU A 11 -15.20 -10.17 2.46
CA GLU A 11 -14.64 -9.11 1.62
C GLU A 11 -13.29 -9.53 1.04
N SER A 12 -13.04 -10.83 0.87
CA SER A 12 -11.78 -11.35 0.31
C SER A 12 -12.00 -12.15 -0.95
N ASP A 13 -11.07 -12.02 -1.90
CA ASP A 13 -11.11 -12.80 -3.13
C ASP A 13 -10.61 -14.21 -2.87
N ALA A 14 -11.39 -15.21 -3.29
CA ALA A 14 -10.99 -16.61 -3.22
C ALA A 14 -9.89 -16.99 -4.24
N GLY A 15 -9.58 -16.11 -5.19
CA GLY A 15 -8.61 -16.30 -6.27
C GLY A 15 -9.00 -15.50 -7.52
N PHE A 16 -8.53 -15.90 -8.70
CA PHE A 16 -8.72 -15.15 -9.94
C PHE A 16 -9.32 -16.02 -11.04
N ARG A 17 -10.38 -15.53 -11.71
CA ARG A 17 -11.01 -16.17 -12.89
C ARG A 17 -11.30 -17.68 -12.71
N GLY A 18 -11.75 -18.08 -11.52
CA GLY A 18 -12.09 -19.47 -11.19
C GLY A 18 -10.93 -20.31 -10.65
N GLU A 19 -9.68 -19.86 -10.76
CA GLU A 19 -8.56 -20.43 -10.02
C GLU A 19 -8.69 -20.03 -8.54
N LYS A 20 -8.51 -20.98 -7.63
CA LYS A 20 -8.60 -20.74 -6.18
C LYS A 20 -7.22 -20.61 -5.54
N GLY A 21 -7.13 -19.68 -4.60
CA GLY A 21 -5.97 -19.45 -3.75
C GLY A 21 -4.99 -18.42 -4.30
N TYR A 22 -3.88 -18.29 -3.58
CA TYR A 22 -2.84 -17.29 -3.79
C TYR A 22 -1.52 -18.00 -4.13
N PRO A 23 -0.70 -17.48 -5.07
CA PRO A 23 0.56 -18.09 -5.47
C PRO A 23 1.69 -17.81 -4.45
N ILE A 24 1.45 -18.11 -3.17
CA ILE A 24 2.42 -17.90 -2.10
C ILE A 24 3.58 -18.90 -2.27
N PRO A 25 4.84 -18.43 -2.36
CA PRO A 25 6.00 -19.32 -2.42
C PRO A 25 6.15 -20.13 -1.12
N GLU A 26 6.42 -21.43 -1.23
CA GLU A 26 6.61 -22.31 -0.06
C GLU A 26 7.75 -21.81 0.85
N VAL A 27 8.82 -21.28 0.24
CA VAL A 27 9.96 -20.67 0.95
C VAL A 27 9.55 -19.50 1.86
N ALA A 28 8.42 -18.84 1.64
CA ALA A 28 7.94 -17.76 2.51
C ALA A 28 7.60 -18.26 3.94
N GLN A 29 7.40 -19.56 4.13
CA GLN A 29 7.17 -20.16 5.45
C GLN A 29 8.43 -20.15 6.32
N THR A 30 9.61 -20.25 5.71
CA THR A 30 10.89 -20.52 6.41
C THR A 30 11.97 -19.47 6.16
N GLN A 31 11.81 -18.61 5.15
CA GLN A 31 12.75 -17.55 4.85
C GLN A 31 12.22 -16.17 5.27
N PRO A 32 13.09 -15.29 5.79
CA PRO A 32 12.72 -13.93 6.14
C PRO A 32 12.45 -13.09 4.88
N ASN A 33 11.87 -11.90 5.06
CA ASN A 33 11.72 -10.86 4.03
C ASN A 33 10.77 -11.14 2.86
N TYR A 34 9.96 -12.22 2.93
CA TYR A 34 8.82 -12.41 2.01
C TYR A 34 7.55 -11.67 2.45
N ILE A 35 7.49 -11.33 3.74
CA ILE A 35 6.35 -10.68 4.40
C ILE A 35 6.90 -9.46 5.12
N GLU A 36 6.12 -8.39 5.16
CA GLU A 36 6.42 -7.21 5.96
C GLU A 36 6.77 -7.60 7.41
N GLY A 37 7.77 -6.91 7.97
CA GLY A 37 8.34 -7.24 9.28
C GLY A 37 9.47 -8.25 9.21
N GLY A 38 9.68 -8.91 8.05
CA GLY A 38 10.87 -9.71 7.78
C GLY A 38 10.95 -11.04 8.53
N THR A 39 9.89 -11.43 9.25
CA THR A 39 9.86 -12.70 9.98
C THR A 39 9.43 -13.84 9.06
N PRO A 40 10.14 -15.00 9.05
CA PRO A 40 9.68 -16.19 8.34
C PRO A 40 8.24 -16.56 8.69
N GLY A 41 7.40 -16.81 7.68
CA GLY A 41 5.99 -17.13 7.87
C GLY A 41 5.17 -16.00 8.51
N GLY A 42 5.68 -14.76 8.58
CA GLY A 42 4.97 -13.58 9.06
C GLY A 42 5.09 -13.32 10.56
N GLY A 43 5.26 -14.36 11.39
CA GLY A 43 5.20 -14.22 12.85
C GLY A 43 3.77 -13.95 13.34
N GLY A 44 3.61 -13.48 14.59
CA GLY A 44 2.30 -13.40 15.26
C GLY A 44 1.72 -12.00 15.49
N GLY A 45 2.22 -10.95 14.83
CA GLY A 45 1.76 -9.58 15.07
C GLY A 45 2.03 -8.59 13.93
N GLY A 46 1.33 -7.45 13.93
CA GLY A 46 1.42 -6.39 12.91
C GLY A 46 0.59 -6.66 11.65
N ASP A 47 0.77 -5.83 10.62
CA ASP A 47 -0.03 -5.92 9.40
C ASP A 47 0.45 -7.00 8.44
N ARG A 48 1.74 -7.35 8.46
CA ARG A 48 2.30 -8.52 7.74
C ARG A 48 1.83 -8.59 6.28
N HIS A 49 1.94 -7.47 5.56
CA HIS A 49 1.54 -7.42 4.16
C HIS A 49 2.42 -8.36 3.30
N MET A 50 1.78 -9.11 2.39
CA MET A 50 2.46 -9.89 1.36
C MET A 50 1.90 -9.50 -0.01
N LEU A 51 2.76 -9.04 -0.92
CA LEU A 51 2.40 -8.61 -2.28
C LEU A 51 3.07 -9.54 -3.29
N ILE A 52 2.28 -10.19 -4.15
CA ILE A 52 2.75 -11.19 -5.11
C ILE A 52 2.29 -10.79 -6.51
N VAL A 53 3.25 -10.64 -7.43
CA VAL A 53 2.97 -10.33 -8.83
C VAL A 53 3.14 -11.59 -9.67
N ASP A 54 2.06 -12.06 -10.27
CA ASP A 54 2.11 -12.97 -11.41
C ASP A 54 2.33 -12.15 -12.67
N ARG A 55 3.57 -12.17 -13.18
CA ARG A 55 3.96 -11.38 -14.36
C ARG A 55 3.45 -11.96 -15.67
N ASP A 56 3.15 -13.25 -15.72
CA ASP A 56 2.71 -13.93 -16.94
C ASP A 56 1.22 -13.67 -17.17
N ARG A 57 0.43 -13.66 -16.09
CA ARG A 57 -1.00 -13.31 -16.14
C ARG A 57 -1.28 -11.83 -15.90
N TRP A 58 -0.27 -11.07 -15.48
CA TRP A 58 -0.37 -9.66 -15.12
C TRP A 58 -1.36 -9.39 -13.98
N ILE A 59 -1.26 -10.20 -12.91
CA ILE A 59 -2.14 -10.16 -11.74
C ILE A 59 -1.34 -9.85 -10.48
N LEU A 60 -1.93 -9.05 -9.61
CA LEU A 60 -1.41 -8.72 -8.29
C LEU A 60 -2.29 -9.37 -7.23
N TYR A 61 -1.67 -10.13 -6.33
CA TYR A 61 -2.29 -10.73 -5.16
C TYR A 61 -1.72 -10.03 -3.92
N GLU A 62 -2.59 -9.55 -3.04
CA GLU A 62 -2.17 -8.87 -1.81
C GLU A 62 -2.90 -9.48 -0.62
N LEU A 63 -2.16 -9.72 0.46
CA LEU A 63 -2.67 -10.26 1.71
C LEU A 63 -2.35 -9.30 2.85
N PHE A 64 -3.31 -9.09 3.73
CA PHE A 64 -3.12 -8.44 5.03
C PHE A 64 -3.14 -9.49 6.15
N ALA A 65 -2.35 -9.24 7.19
CA ALA A 65 -2.09 -10.11 8.33
C ALA A 65 -1.68 -11.54 7.90
N ALA A 66 -0.85 -11.65 6.85
CA ALA A 66 -0.46 -12.95 6.32
C ALA A 66 0.44 -13.70 7.32
N GLU A 67 0.10 -14.96 7.61
CA GLU A 67 0.90 -15.80 8.49
C GLU A 67 0.82 -17.29 8.13
N TRP A 68 1.93 -17.99 8.36
CA TRP A 68 1.99 -19.43 8.31
C TRP A 68 1.67 -20.02 9.68
N ASN A 69 0.49 -20.63 9.80
CA ASN A 69 0.10 -21.34 11.01
C ASN A 69 0.69 -22.76 10.99
N ALA A 70 1.90 -22.91 11.55
CA ALA A 70 2.61 -24.19 11.57
C ALA A 70 1.83 -25.31 12.27
N GLY A 71 1.13 -24.99 13.38
CA GLY A 71 0.33 -25.97 14.13
C GLY A 71 -0.87 -26.51 13.36
N ARG A 72 -1.35 -25.79 12.34
CA ARG A 72 -2.45 -26.19 11.46
C ARG A 72 -2.02 -26.47 10.02
N THR A 73 -0.72 -26.31 9.73
CA THR A 73 -0.12 -26.51 8.40
C THR A 73 -0.89 -25.76 7.30
N ARG A 74 -1.19 -24.48 7.51
CA ARG A 74 -1.89 -23.64 6.52
C ARG A 74 -1.49 -22.17 6.58
N TRP A 75 -1.77 -21.47 5.49
CA TRP A 75 -1.75 -20.00 5.45
C TRP A 75 -3.04 -19.42 6.02
N GLU A 76 -2.89 -18.44 6.90
CA GLU A 76 -3.97 -17.58 7.39
C GLU A 76 -3.68 -16.13 6.97
N ALA A 77 -4.74 -15.35 6.76
CA ALA A 77 -4.64 -13.92 6.48
C ALA A 77 -5.87 -13.20 7.05
N GLY A 78 -5.73 -11.93 7.43
CA GLY A 78 -6.87 -11.10 7.79
C GLY A 78 -7.79 -10.85 6.60
N SER A 79 -7.21 -10.51 5.45
CA SER A 79 -7.92 -10.33 4.18
C SER A 79 -7.04 -10.72 2.99
N GLY A 80 -7.66 -10.88 1.82
CA GLY A 80 -6.96 -11.08 0.56
C GLY A 80 -7.67 -10.39 -0.61
N ALA A 81 -6.89 -9.70 -1.42
CA ALA A 81 -7.37 -8.99 -2.60
C ALA A 81 -6.59 -9.38 -3.85
N VAL A 82 -7.30 -9.52 -4.97
CA VAL A 82 -6.71 -9.82 -6.27
C VAL A 82 -7.05 -8.71 -7.26
N PHE A 83 -6.02 -8.16 -7.90
CA PHE A 83 -6.12 -7.07 -8.84
C PHE A 83 -5.60 -7.48 -10.22
N ASP A 84 -6.41 -7.23 -11.25
CA ASP A 84 -5.97 -7.31 -12.64
C ASP A 84 -5.17 -6.04 -12.98
N LEU A 85 -3.86 -6.16 -13.15
CA LEU A 85 -2.96 -5.02 -13.39
C LEU A 85 -3.13 -4.39 -14.79
N SER A 86 -3.99 -4.96 -15.64
CA SER A 86 -4.40 -4.34 -16.91
C SER A 86 -5.61 -3.40 -16.76
N SER A 87 -6.18 -3.31 -15.56
CA SER A 87 -7.39 -2.55 -15.26
C SER A 87 -7.18 -1.52 -14.16
N ASN A 88 -8.02 -0.48 -14.18
CA ASN A 88 -8.17 0.47 -13.06
C ASN A 88 -9.47 0.20 -12.28
N ALA A 89 -10.00 -1.01 -12.38
CA ALA A 89 -11.18 -1.41 -11.63
C ALA A 89 -10.91 -1.30 -10.13
N ARG A 90 -11.87 -0.68 -9.43
CA ARG A 90 -11.88 -0.68 -7.98
C ARG A 90 -12.42 -2.02 -7.48
N ARG A 91 -12.12 -2.34 -6.24
CA ARG A 91 -12.88 -3.37 -5.52
C ARG A 91 -14.37 -3.02 -5.43
N PRO A 92 -15.25 -4.01 -5.20
CA PRO A 92 -16.64 -3.76 -4.90
C PRO A 92 -16.80 -2.69 -3.81
N GLU A 93 -17.81 -1.85 -3.96
CA GLU A 93 -18.15 -0.84 -2.94
C GLU A 93 -18.34 -1.52 -1.58
N GLY A 94 -17.71 -0.95 -0.55
CA GLY A 94 -17.71 -1.49 0.81
C GLY A 94 -16.66 -2.58 1.08
N TRP A 95 -15.88 -3.04 0.09
CA TRP A 95 -14.89 -4.09 0.30
C TRP A 95 -13.50 -3.53 0.61
N THR A 96 -12.93 -3.95 1.74
CA THR A 96 -11.52 -3.72 2.10
C THR A 96 -10.56 -4.50 1.20
N SER A 97 -9.25 -4.30 1.39
CA SER A 97 -8.20 -5.08 0.74
C SER A 97 -7.05 -5.36 1.71
N ALA A 98 -5.84 -5.60 1.19
CA ALA A 98 -4.65 -5.51 2.01
C ALA A 98 -4.37 -4.05 2.45
N ASP A 99 -4.80 -3.06 1.67
CA ASP A 99 -4.87 -1.64 2.05
C ASP A 99 -6.26 -1.32 2.63
N ALA A 100 -6.36 -0.62 3.77
CA ALA A 100 -7.65 -0.40 4.42
C ALA A 100 -8.67 0.38 3.57
N ALA A 101 -8.21 1.22 2.64
CA ALA A 101 -9.05 1.94 1.67
C ALA A 101 -9.65 1.03 0.58
N GLY A 102 -9.29 -0.25 0.51
CA GLY A 102 -9.67 -1.16 -0.57
C GLY A 102 -8.87 -0.97 -1.86
N LEU A 103 -7.70 -0.32 -1.76
CA LEU A 103 -6.79 -0.04 -2.88
C LEU A 103 -5.73 -1.12 -3.01
N ALA A 104 -5.14 -1.27 -4.20
CA ALA A 104 -3.92 -2.04 -4.35
C ALA A 104 -2.72 -1.29 -3.73
N ILE A 105 -1.94 -1.95 -2.88
CA ILE A 105 -0.74 -1.39 -2.23
C ILE A 105 0.36 -1.15 -3.26
N LEU A 106 0.72 -2.16 -4.04
CA LEU A 106 1.91 -2.15 -4.91
C LEU A 106 1.94 -0.93 -5.87
N PRO A 107 0.85 -0.56 -6.57
CA PRO A 107 0.85 0.61 -7.45
C PRO A 107 1.03 1.95 -6.74
N GLY A 108 0.81 2.00 -5.42
CA GLY A 108 1.01 3.19 -4.59
C GLY A 108 2.40 3.31 -3.97
N LEU A 109 3.26 2.29 -4.10
CA LEU A 109 4.58 2.28 -3.46
C LEU A 109 5.62 3.09 -4.24
N VAL A 110 6.52 3.75 -3.52
CA VAL A 110 7.75 4.29 -4.13
C VAL A 110 8.68 3.13 -4.52
N ARG A 111 9.02 2.97 -5.80
CA ARG A 111 9.95 1.92 -6.25
C ARG A 111 11.35 2.47 -6.53
N TYR A 112 12.37 1.70 -6.14
CA TYR A 112 13.78 2.10 -6.23
C TYR A 112 14.18 2.48 -7.65
N ASP A 113 13.88 1.61 -8.61
CA ASP A 113 14.33 1.80 -9.99
C ASP A 113 13.68 3.03 -10.65
N GLU A 114 12.44 3.38 -10.28
CA GLU A 114 11.77 4.59 -10.78
C GLU A 114 12.36 5.86 -10.19
N ALA A 115 12.54 5.88 -8.86
CA ALA A 115 13.19 6.99 -8.18
C ALA A 115 14.60 7.21 -8.75
N ARG A 116 15.35 6.13 -8.97
CA ARG A 116 16.74 6.20 -9.46
C ARG A 116 16.82 6.62 -10.93
N ARG A 117 15.83 6.27 -11.76
CA ARG A 117 15.65 6.78 -13.13
C ARG A 117 15.23 8.26 -13.16
N GLY A 118 14.90 8.85 -12.02
CA GLY A 118 14.58 10.27 -11.90
C GLY A 118 13.13 10.61 -12.19
N ARG A 119 12.25 9.61 -12.35
CA ARG A 119 10.84 9.84 -12.67
C ARG A 119 9.95 8.72 -12.14
N ILE A 120 8.98 9.10 -11.32
CA ILE A 120 7.84 8.28 -10.89
C ILE A 120 6.58 8.90 -11.51
N THR A 121 5.74 8.08 -12.15
CA THR A 121 4.62 8.55 -12.99
C THR A 121 3.25 8.21 -12.43
N HIS A 122 3.15 7.99 -11.12
CA HIS A 122 1.91 7.63 -10.43
C HIS A 122 1.80 8.36 -9.10
N ALA A 123 0.60 8.36 -8.52
CA ALA A 123 0.36 8.85 -7.16
C ALA A 123 0.90 7.84 -6.15
N LEU A 124 1.27 8.33 -4.96
CA LEU A 124 1.82 7.49 -3.89
C LEU A 124 0.77 7.26 -2.80
N ARG A 125 0.74 6.07 -2.20
CA ARG A 125 -0.09 5.84 -1.01
C ARG A 125 0.53 6.54 0.21
N VAL A 126 -0.34 7.03 1.10
CA VAL A 126 0.05 7.64 2.37
C VAL A 126 -0.88 7.19 3.48
N THR A 127 -0.34 7.01 4.68
CA THR A 127 -1.15 6.79 5.88
C THR A 127 -1.27 8.07 6.70
N VAL A 128 -2.38 8.18 7.44
CA VAL A 128 -2.66 9.29 8.36
C VAL A 128 -3.21 8.73 9.67
N ARG A 129 -3.11 9.43 10.79
CA ARG A 129 -3.51 8.86 12.10
C ARG A 129 -4.97 8.44 12.20
N ALA A 130 -5.85 9.10 11.44
CA ALA A 130 -7.27 8.88 11.51
C ALA A 130 -7.94 9.32 10.23
N THR A 131 -9.01 8.61 9.88
CA THR A 131 -9.87 8.86 8.73
C THR A 131 -11.34 8.76 9.14
N ASN A 132 -12.22 9.19 8.24
CA ASN A 132 -13.66 9.01 8.38
C ASN A 132 -14.36 8.95 7.01
N GLY A 133 -15.00 7.82 6.74
CA GLY A 133 -15.61 7.52 5.45
C GLY A 133 -14.57 7.30 4.34
N HIS A 134 -15.06 7.17 3.13
CA HIS A 134 -14.23 7.03 1.93
C HIS A 134 -14.85 7.76 0.74
N VAL A 135 -14.03 7.96 -0.27
CA VAL A 135 -14.37 8.57 -1.55
C VAL A 135 -13.52 7.96 -2.65
N TRP A 136 -13.95 8.10 -3.91
CA TRP A 136 -13.18 7.58 -5.03
C TRP A 136 -11.72 8.08 -5.01
N PRO A 137 -10.70 7.21 -5.17
CA PRO A 137 -10.79 5.82 -5.66
C PRO A 137 -10.93 4.73 -4.58
N ALA A 138 -11.01 5.07 -3.29
CA ALA A 138 -11.22 4.08 -2.24
C ALA A 138 -12.59 3.42 -2.36
N SER A 139 -12.71 2.16 -1.94
CA SER A 139 -13.97 1.41 -1.83
C SER A 139 -14.41 1.15 -0.40
N HIS A 140 -13.54 1.42 0.56
CA HIS A 140 -13.78 1.04 1.94
C HIS A 140 -13.32 2.13 2.91
N SER A 141 -14.02 2.21 4.03
CA SER A 141 -13.76 3.17 5.10
C SER A 141 -13.00 2.49 6.22
N ALA A 142 -12.06 3.18 6.87
CA ALA A 142 -11.62 2.80 8.21
C ALA A 142 -11.70 3.99 9.15
N GLY A 143 -11.72 3.72 10.46
CA GLY A 143 -11.90 4.75 11.48
C GLY A 143 -13.29 5.40 11.48
N GLY A 144 -13.40 6.54 12.15
CA GLY A 144 -14.68 7.25 12.34
C GLY A 144 -14.50 8.61 12.99
N ARG A 145 -13.31 9.21 12.89
CA ARG A 145 -13.00 10.46 13.58
C ARG A 145 -13.62 11.64 12.85
N GLY A 146 -14.59 12.31 13.48
CA GLY A 146 -15.19 13.54 12.94
C GLY A 146 -14.13 14.56 12.49
N GLY A 147 -14.31 15.13 11.30
CA GLY A 147 -13.38 16.10 10.70
C GLY A 147 -12.06 15.52 10.15
N ALA A 148 -11.84 14.21 10.22
CA ALA A 148 -10.71 13.57 9.55
C ALA A 148 -10.95 13.45 8.04
N LEU A 149 -9.86 13.29 7.27
CA LEU A 149 -9.95 13.02 5.83
C LEU A 149 -10.61 11.65 5.57
N PRO A 150 -11.37 11.49 4.47
CA PRO A 150 -11.82 10.17 4.05
C PRO A 150 -10.67 9.36 3.43
N MET A 151 -10.79 8.03 3.46
CA MET A 151 -9.99 7.16 2.59
C MET A 151 -10.19 7.56 1.12
N GLY A 152 -9.12 7.50 0.33
CA GLY A 152 -9.11 7.94 -1.07
C GLY A 152 -8.91 9.44 -1.28
N ALA A 153 -8.92 10.26 -0.22
CA ALA A 153 -8.63 11.69 -0.33
C ALA A 153 -7.26 11.93 -0.96
N ARG A 154 -7.16 12.99 -1.78
CA ARG A 154 -5.92 13.34 -2.49
C ARG A 154 -5.23 14.55 -1.87
N LEU A 155 -3.97 14.35 -1.51
CA LEU A 155 -3.06 15.41 -1.09
C LEU A 155 -2.06 15.69 -2.22
N ARG A 156 -1.54 16.91 -2.32
CA ARG A 156 -0.49 17.23 -3.31
C ARG A 156 0.54 18.13 -2.68
N LEU A 157 1.82 17.79 -2.86
CA LEU A 157 2.91 18.62 -2.39
C LEU A 157 2.86 19.96 -3.14
N LYS A 158 2.95 21.07 -2.42
CA LYS A 158 2.91 22.41 -3.00
C LYS A 158 3.99 22.58 -4.06
N ALA A 159 3.61 23.17 -5.20
CA ALA A 159 4.54 23.46 -6.30
C ALA A 159 5.68 24.42 -5.86
N SER A 160 5.43 25.25 -4.85
CA SER A 160 6.41 26.19 -4.28
C SER A 160 7.47 25.52 -3.39
N LYS A 161 7.33 24.24 -3.05
CA LYS A 161 8.35 23.54 -2.25
C LYS A 161 9.62 23.39 -3.08
N ASP A 162 10.70 24.04 -2.64
CA ASP A 162 11.99 23.92 -3.30
C ASP A 162 12.57 22.51 -3.12
N LEU A 163 12.84 21.87 -4.24
CA LEU A 163 13.41 20.53 -4.30
C LEU A 163 14.91 20.52 -4.61
N SER A 164 15.50 21.67 -4.97
CA SER A 164 16.87 21.78 -5.51
C SER A 164 17.92 21.12 -4.62
N ARG A 165 17.76 21.28 -3.30
CA ARG A 165 18.65 20.76 -2.24
C ARG A 165 18.68 19.23 -2.09
N TYR A 166 17.69 18.50 -2.63
CA TYR A 166 17.62 17.05 -2.42
C TYR A 166 18.44 16.29 -3.49
N PRO A 167 18.95 15.09 -3.14
CA PRO A 167 19.51 14.15 -4.10
C PRO A 167 18.52 13.84 -5.24
N GLY A 168 19.03 13.53 -6.42
CA GLY A 168 18.23 13.37 -7.64
C GLY A 168 17.07 12.37 -7.51
N TYR A 169 17.28 11.25 -6.81
CA TYR A 169 16.24 10.23 -6.63
C TYR A 169 15.16 10.66 -5.62
N ILE A 170 15.52 11.43 -4.57
CA ILE A 170 14.55 12.01 -3.65
C ILE A 170 13.75 13.12 -4.34
N ARG A 171 14.41 13.95 -5.17
CA ARG A 171 13.71 14.93 -6.01
C ARG A 171 12.68 14.27 -6.92
N ALA A 172 12.98 13.11 -7.49
CA ALA A 172 12.03 12.37 -8.31
C ALA A 172 10.77 11.98 -7.52
N ILE A 173 10.95 11.52 -6.29
CA ILE A 173 9.85 11.16 -5.39
C ILE A 173 9.02 12.40 -5.01
N PHE A 174 9.67 13.49 -4.61
CA PHE A 174 8.97 14.71 -4.21
C PHE A 174 8.28 15.39 -5.40
N ARG A 175 8.88 15.34 -6.59
CA ARG A 175 8.26 15.80 -7.82
C ARG A 175 7.03 14.97 -8.18
N ALA A 176 7.05 13.65 -7.97
CA ALA A 176 5.85 12.84 -8.14
C ALA A 176 4.73 13.25 -7.18
N MET A 177 5.04 13.63 -5.93
CA MET A 177 4.04 14.20 -5.02
C MET A 177 3.51 15.57 -5.47
N GLN A 178 4.31 16.38 -6.17
CA GLN A 178 3.85 17.64 -6.76
C GLN A 178 2.94 17.40 -7.97
N THR A 179 3.27 16.41 -8.81
CA THR A 179 2.53 16.15 -10.06
C THR A 179 1.30 15.27 -9.85
N TYR A 180 1.48 14.10 -9.25
CA TYR A 180 0.45 13.06 -9.12
C TYR A 180 -0.22 13.05 -7.74
N GLY A 181 0.45 13.58 -6.73
CA GLY A 181 -0.07 13.66 -5.37
C GLY A 181 0.05 12.35 -4.59
N LEU A 182 -0.59 12.37 -3.43
CA LEU A 182 -0.74 11.24 -2.50
C LEU A 182 -2.21 10.83 -2.45
N ILE A 183 -2.46 9.55 -2.13
CA ILE A 183 -3.79 9.01 -1.87
C ILE A 183 -3.81 8.47 -0.44
N VAL A 184 -4.73 8.98 0.39
CA VAL A 184 -4.94 8.49 1.75
C VAL A 184 -5.46 7.05 1.66
N ALA A 185 -4.68 6.10 2.13
CA ALA A 185 -4.95 4.69 1.90
C ALA A 185 -5.18 3.88 3.19
N ASP A 186 -4.58 4.33 4.30
CA ASP A 186 -4.71 3.62 5.57
C ASP A 186 -4.62 4.56 6.79
N ASN A 187 -5.01 4.04 7.94
CA ASN A 187 -4.74 4.62 9.24
C ASN A 187 -3.36 4.16 9.75
N GLY A 188 -2.50 5.09 10.13
CA GLY A 188 -1.16 4.78 10.58
C GLY A 188 -0.41 6.01 11.07
N SER A 189 0.91 6.03 10.92
CA SER A 189 1.70 7.22 11.22
C SER A 189 1.36 8.36 10.25
N ASP A 190 1.26 9.59 10.76
CA ASP A 190 0.91 10.73 9.91
C ASP A 190 1.92 10.95 8.79
N MET A 191 1.40 11.15 7.59
CA MET A 191 2.19 11.49 6.40
C MET A 191 3.28 10.44 6.13
N TYR A 192 3.00 9.16 6.41
CA TYR A 192 3.93 8.08 6.12
C TYR A 192 3.72 7.57 4.69
N ILE A 193 4.70 7.84 3.83
CA ILE A 193 4.74 7.38 2.44
C ILE A 193 5.60 6.12 2.37
N THR A 194 5.04 5.04 1.85
CA THR A 194 5.68 3.73 1.83
C THR A 194 6.48 3.50 0.55
N GLY A 195 7.71 3.01 0.69
CA GLY A 195 8.51 2.47 -0.42
C GLY A 195 8.42 0.95 -0.50
N ALA A 196 8.60 0.40 -1.69
CA ALA A 196 8.82 -1.03 -1.86
C ALA A 196 10.12 -1.45 -1.14
N MET A 197 10.11 -2.63 -0.52
CA MET A 197 11.29 -3.16 0.14
C MET A 197 12.43 -3.31 -0.87
N ASP A 198 13.54 -2.63 -0.62
CA ASP A 198 14.73 -2.71 -1.46
C ASP A 198 15.98 -2.40 -0.62
N PRO A 199 16.98 -3.31 -0.57
CA PRO A 199 18.18 -3.10 0.22
C PRO A 199 19.06 -1.94 -0.28
N ARG A 200 18.81 -1.44 -1.50
CA ARG A 200 19.56 -0.33 -2.10
C ARG A 200 19.12 1.04 -1.59
N TRP A 201 18.03 1.12 -0.81
CA TRP A 201 17.57 2.38 -0.24
C TRP A 201 18.57 2.96 0.77
N ASN A 202 18.91 4.25 0.61
CA ASN A 202 19.68 4.99 1.61
C ASN A 202 18.73 5.68 2.60
N ASN A 203 18.44 5.00 3.72
CA ASN A 203 17.59 5.55 4.77
C ASN A 203 18.23 6.73 5.53
N GLY A 204 19.55 6.88 5.47
CA GLY A 204 20.26 8.04 6.01
C GLY A 204 19.94 9.34 5.27
N GLU A 205 19.59 9.26 3.98
CA GLU A 205 19.16 10.41 3.17
C GLU A 205 17.63 10.54 3.14
N LEU A 206 16.92 9.42 2.98
CA LEU A 206 15.45 9.40 2.91
C LEU A 206 14.81 9.92 4.19
N ASN A 207 15.22 9.42 5.36
CA ASN A 207 14.55 9.77 6.62
C ASN A 207 14.61 11.27 6.94
N PRO A 208 15.78 11.95 6.88
CA PRO A 208 15.83 13.40 7.08
C PRO A 208 15.06 14.17 6.00
N ALA A 209 15.11 13.73 4.75
CA ALA A 209 14.39 14.40 3.67
C ALA A 209 12.88 14.37 3.87
N PHE A 210 12.30 13.22 4.20
CA PHE A 210 10.86 13.10 4.46
C PHE A 210 10.45 13.83 5.75
N ARG A 211 11.27 13.79 6.81
CA ARG A 211 11.04 14.57 8.05
C ARG A 211 11.04 16.08 7.82
N SER A 212 11.65 16.57 6.74
CA SER A 212 11.64 17.99 6.39
C SER A 212 10.34 18.45 5.70
N LEU A 213 9.44 17.52 5.39
CA LEU A 213 8.09 17.80 4.93
C LEU A 213 7.12 17.73 6.12
N THR A 214 6.12 18.61 6.10
CA THR A 214 5.03 18.63 7.06
C THR A 214 3.70 18.51 6.31
N ALA A 215 2.61 18.16 7.01
CA ALA A 215 1.28 18.17 6.40
C ALA A 215 0.91 19.55 5.79
N GLY A 216 1.43 20.65 6.35
CA GLY A 216 1.23 22.01 5.84
C GLY A 216 1.92 22.30 4.50
N ASP A 217 2.84 21.44 4.05
CA ASP A 217 3.43 21.51 2.72
C ASP A 217 2.50 20.93 1.63
N PHE A 218 1.34 20.38 2.00
CA PHE A 218 0.41 19.74 1.08
C PHE A 218 -0.91 20.50 1.01
N ASP A 219 -1.49 20.55 -0.19
CA ASP A 219 -2.85 20.98 -0.42
C ASP A 219 -3.77 19.77 -0.49
N VAL A 220 -4.98 19.89 0.05
CA VAL A 220 -6.07 18.93 -0.18
C VAL A 220 -6.68 19.26 -1.53
N ILE A 221 -6.34 18.48 -2.55
CA ILE A 221 -6.76 18.76 -3.94
C ILE A 221 -8.19 18.29 -4.17
N GLN A 222 -8.56 17.17 -3.54
CA GLN A 222 -9.88 16.62 -3.71
C GLN A 222 -10.27 15.78 -2.50
N LEU A 223 -11.45 16.08 -1.96
CA LEU A 223 -12.14 15.20 -1.01
C LEU A 223 -12.86 14.05 -1.74
N GLY A 224 -12.51 13.78 -3.00
CA GLY A 224 -13.06 12.73 -3.88
C GLY A 224 -14.51 12.94 -4.35
N TRP A 225 -15.02 11.95 -5.08
CA TRP A 225 -16.42 11.85 -5.52
C TRP A 225 -17.08 10.68 -4.78
N ARG A 226 -18.38 10.78 -4.50
CA ARG A 226 -19.21 9.69 -3.96
C ARG A 226 -20.22 9.27 -5.00
#